data_AF-A0A956H8M0-F1
#
_entry.id   AF-A0A956H8M0-F1
#
_cell.length_a   1.000
_cell.length_b   1.000
_cell.length_c   1.000
_cell.angle_alpha   90.00
_cell.angle_beta   90.00
_cell.angle_gamma   90.00
#
_symmetry.space_group_name_H-M   'P 1'
#
loop_
_entity.id
_entity.type
_entity.pdbx_description
1 polymer ?
#
loop_
_entity_poly.entity_id
_entity_poly.type
_entity_poly.pdbx_seq_one_letter_code
_entity_poly.pdbx_strand_id
1 'polypeptide(L)'
;ALRRRVAGLDIRTHLARLDPQSPALAAQLLALAGDRDRPTVILECSDSPGLKFAVHDACRGLGLPLVIGGVVGWRGQAMAIDPSMNPRACYRCLFEAPPPRELAPACAAVGVVGAVAGVLGQQMAALALALLEGGPEDSPAGTLVDFDLLAGRVRRLSPAPRPGCGCNQIPRST
;
A
#
# COMPACT_ATOMS: atom_id res chain seq x y z
N ALA A 1 2.42 -22.08 16.07
CA ALA A 1 3.56 -21.36 16.70
C ALA A 1 4.20 -20.43 15.68
N LEU A 2 4.54 -19.17 16.03
CA LEU A 2 5.12 -18.16 15.12
C LEU A 2 6.31 -18.67 14.30
N ARG A 3 7.18 -19.51 14.89
CA ARG A 3 8.33 -20.12 14.20
C ARG A 3 7.98 -20.95 12.97
N ARG A 4 6.76 -21.50 12.87
CA ARG A 4 6.29 -22.22 11.67
C ARG A 4 5.73 -21.29 10.58
N ARG A 5 5.29 -20.07 10.94
CA ARG A 5 4.69 -19.10 9.99
C ARG A 5 5.72 -18.35 9.14
N VAL A 6 6.96 -18.23 9.61
CA VAL A 6 8.05 -17.50 8.93
C VAL A 6 9.19 -18.41 8.46
N ALA A 7 9.03 -19.73 8.56
CA ALA A 7 10.01 -20.69 8.07
C ALA A 7 10.00 -20.69 6.53
N GLY A 8 11.18 -20.54 5.90
CA GLY A 8 11.29 -20.55 4.44
C GLY A 8 11.02 -19.21 3.74
N LEU A 9 11.19 -18.08 4.43
CA LEU A 9 11.18 -16.76 3.79
C LEU A 9 12.35 -16.66 2.80
N ASP A 10 12.02 -16.50 1.52
CA ASP A 10 12.97 -16.27 0.43
C ASP A 10 12.91 -14.79 0.03
N ILE A 11 14.04 -14.09 0.16
CA ILE A 11 14.14 -12.68 -0.20
C ILE A 11 14.78 -12.60 -1.58
N ARG A 12 13.99 -12.19 -2.56
CA ARG A 12 14.47 -11.94 -3.93
C ARG A 12 14.52 -10.45 -4.19
N THR A 13 15.69 -10.00 -4.62
CA THR A 13 15.88 -8.62 -5.08
C THR A 13 15.78 -8.59 -6.59
N HIS A 14 14.91 -7.72 -7.11
CA HIS A 14 14.76 -7.50 -8.54
C HIS A 14 15.23 -6.09 -8.88
N LEU A 15 16.08 -5.97 -9.91
CA LEU A 15 16.39 -4.68 -10.50
C LEU A 15 15.47 -4.46 -11.70
N ALA A 16 14.42 -3.66 -11.49
CA ALA A 16 13.46 -3.33 -12.53
C ALA A 16 13.15 -1.82 -12.49
N ARG A 17 13.04 -1.21 -13.67
CA ARG A 17 12.55 0.16 -13.79
C ARG A 17 11.05 0.13 -13.97
N LEU A 18 10.32 0.67 -12.99
CA LEU A 18 8.88 0.87 -13.08
C LEU A 18 8.61 2.29 -13.58
N ASP A 19 7.87 2.39 -14.67
CA ASP A 19 7.42 3.67 -15.21
C ASP A 19 5.91 3.80 -14.93
N PRO A 20 5.47 4.82 -14.17
CA PRO A 20 4.05 5.02 -13.85
C PRO A 20 3.17 5.26 -15.08
N GLN A 21 3.75 5.65 -16.21
CA GLN A 21 3.01 5.89 -17.46
C GLN A 21 3.04 4.69 -18.41
N SER A 22 3.80 3.63 -18.08
CA SER A 22 3.93 2.48 -18.95
C SER A 22 2.65 1.63 -18.93
N PRO A 23 2.08 1.29 -20.10
CA PRO A 23 0.96 0.36 -20.17
C PRO A 23 1.35 -1.06 -19.73
N ALA A 24 2.65 -1.36 -19.68
CA ALA A 24 3.18 -2.65 -19.22
C ALA A 24 3.31 -2.76 -17.69
N LEU A 25 3.02 -1.70 -16.92
CA LEU A 25 3.24 -1.70 -15.47
C LEU A 25 2.54 -2.86 -14.75
N ALA A 26 1.28 -3.15 -15.10
CA ALA A 26 0.55 -4.26 -14.50
C ALA A 26 1.22 -5.63 -14.79
N ALA A 27 1.68 -5.84 -16.03
CA ALA A 27 2.40 -7.05 -16.42
C ALA A 27 3.76 -7.15 -15.71
N GLN A 28 4.47 -6.03 -15.53
CA GLN A 28 5.71 -5.98 -14.77
C GLN A 28 5.49 -6.33 -13.30
N LEU A 29 4.44 -5.79 -12.66
CA LEU A 29 4.09 -6.12 -11.28
C LEU A 29 3.76 -7.61 -11.12
N LEU A 30 3.01 -8.20 -12.05
CA LEU A 30 2.74 -9.63 -12.06
C LEU A 30 4.01 -10.47 -12.19
N ALA A 31 4.93 -10.08 -13.08
CA ALA A 31 6.19 -10.79 -13.25
C ALA A 31 7.07 -10.71 -11.98
N LEU A 32 7.04 -9.57 -11.28
CA LEU A 32 7.76 -9.38 -10.01
C LEU A 32 7.10 -10.12 -8.83
N ALA A 33 5.77 -10.19 -8.80
CA ALA A 33 5.02 -10.99 -7.82
C ALA A 33 5.35 -12.50 -7.95
N GLY A 34 5.69 -12.95 -9.15
CA GLY A 34 6.16 -14.30 -9.41
C GLY A 34 5.01 -15.31 -9.46
N ASP A 35 5.08 -16.31 -8.58
CA ASP A 35 4.13 -17.43 -8.55
C ASP A 35 2.74 -16.96 -8.09
N ARG A 36 1.75 -17.03 -8.99
CA ARG A 36 0.37 -16.61 -8.72
C ARG A 36 -0.41 -17.57 -7.83
N ASP A 37 0.08 -18.79 -7.63
CA ASP A 37 -0.58 -19.77 -6.76
C ASP A 37 -0.25 -19.50 -5.27
N ARG A 38 0.62 -18.53 -4.99
CA ARG A 38 0.98 -18.11 -3.64
C ARG A 38 0.28 -16.81 -3.25
N PRO A 39 -0.28 -16.73 -2.02
CA PRO A 39 -0.80 -15.49 -1.46
C PRO A 39 0.27 -14.39 -1.52
N THR A 40 -0.05 -13.29 -2.20
CA THR A 40 0.90 -12.20 -2.47
C THR A 40 0.27 -10.86 -2.12
N VAL A 41 1.05 -10.00 -1.42
CA VAL A 41 0.69 -8.61 -1.13
C VAL A 41 1.80 -7.71 -1.67
N ILE A 42 1.43 -6.66 -2.38
CA ILE A 42 2.37 -5.64 -2.87
C ILE A 42 2.61 -4.61 -1.77
N LEU A 43 3.87 -4.21 -1.55
CA LEU A 43 4.22 -3.08 -0.67
C LEU A 43 4.76 -1.94 -1.54
N GLU A 44 4.03 -0.83 -1.60
CA GLU A 44 4.39 0.34 -2.39
C GLU A 44 5.00 1.44 -1.51
N CYS A 45 6.34 1.44 -1.46
CA CYS A 45 7.16 2.26 -0.57
C CYS A 45 7.95 3.38 -1.29
N SER A 46 7.64 3.68 -2.57
CA SER A 46 8.39 4.69 -3.32
C SER A 46 8.13 6.12 -2.80
N ASP A 47 8.99 7.05 -3.17
CA ASP A 47 8.84 8.49 -2.91
C ASP A 47 8.11 9.23 -4.06
N SER A 48 7.55 8.49 -5.01
CA SER A 48 6.91 9.04 -6.22
C SER A 48 5.39 8.96 -6.11
N PRO A 49 4.68 10.11 -5.96
CA PRO A 49 3.22 10.11 -6.01
C PRO A 49 2.70 9.46 -7.29
N GLY A 50 3.28 9.76 -8.46
CA GLY A 50 2.87 9.17 -9.73
C GLY A 50 2.93 7.64 -9.71
N LEU A 51 4.00 7.06 -9.16
CA LEU A 51 4.13 5.61 -9.04
C LEU A 51 3.15 5.02 -8.05
N LYS A 52 2.91 5.68 -6.91
CA LYS A 52 1.88 5.27 -5.93
C LYS A 52 0.50 5.10 -6.57
N PHE A 53 0.07 6.08 -7.35
CA PHE A 53 -1.20 6.02 -8.06
C PHE A 53 -1.23 4.94 -9.14
N ALA A 54 -0.15 4.81 -9.92
CA ALA A 54 -0.08 3.82 -10.99
C ALA A 54 -0.05 2.37 -10.45
N VAL A 55 0.73 2.10 -9.40
CA VAL A 55 0.77 0.80 -8.72
C VAL A 55 -0.57 0.49 -8.06
N HIS A 56 -1.21 1.48 -7.41
CA HIS A 56 -2.56 1.31 -6.88
C HIS A 56 -3.55 0.85 -7.95
N ASP A 57 -3.60 1.56 -9.09
CA ASP A 57 -4.57 1.25 -10.14
C ASP A 57 -4.28 -0.10 -10.80
N ALA A 58 -3.01 -0.45 -10.98
CA ALA A 58 -2.60 -1.75 -11.48
C ALA A 58 -2.99 -2.88 -10.52
N CYS A 59 -2.69 -2.76 -9.22
CA CYS A 59 -3.08 -3.76 -8.22
C CYS A 59 -4.60 -3.92 -8.15
N ARG A 60 -5.35 -2.80 -8.21
CA ARG A 60 -6.81 -2.81 -8.28
C ARG A 60 -7.32 -3.59 -9.50
N GLY A 61 -6.77 -3.34 -10.69
CA GLY A 61 -7.15 -4.04 -11.92
C GLY A 61 -6.78 -5.52 -11.92
N LEU A 62 -5.71 -5.89 -11.22
CA LEU A 62 -5.23 -7.26 -11.08
C LEU A 62 -5.88 -8.03 -9.92
N GLY A 63 -6.66 -7.37 -9.06
CA GLY A 63 -7.19 -7.97 -7.85
C GLY A 63 -6.12 -8.28 -6.79
N LEU A 64 -4.96 -7.65 -6.85
CA LEU A 64 -3.86 -7.87 -5.91
C LEU A 64 -4.01 -6.99 -4.67
N PRO A 65 -3.90 -7.55 -3.44
CA PRO A 65 -3.79 -6.76 -2.24
C PRO A 65 -2.53 -5.88 -2.24
N LEU A 66 -2.65 -4.70 -1.64
CA LEU A 66 -1.64 -3.65 -1.64
C LEU A 66 -1.57 -2.99 -0.27
N VAL A 67 -0.35 -2.78 0.23
CA VAL A 67 -0.07 -1.82 1.30
C VAL A 67 0.72 -0.67 0.72
N ILE A 68 0.16 0.53 0.77
CA ILE A 68 0.80 1.74 0.24
C ILE A 68 1.17 2.66 1.40
N GLY A 69 2.39 3.17 1.41
CA GLY A 69 2.84 4.05 2.49
C GLY A 69 3.82 5.13 2.07
N GLY A 70 3.99 6.14 2.91
CA GLY A 70 4.91 7.25 2.70
C GLY A 70 5.20 8.01 3.99
N VAL A 71 6.31 8.76 4.00
CA VAL A 71 6.79 9.54 5.15
C VAL A 71 7.32 10.89 4.70
N VAL A 72 7.25 11.88 5.59
CA VAL A 72 7.88 13.19 5.43
C VAL A 72 8.13 13.81 6.81
N GLY A 73 9.36 14.29 7.04
CA GLY A 73 9.77 14.82 8.34
C GLY A 73 9.56 13.80 9.47
N TRP A 74 8.59 14.09 10.35
CA TRP A 74 8.21 13.29 11.52
C TRP A 74 6.94 12.43 11.33
N ARG A 75 6.31 12.53 10.16
CA ARG A 75 4.98 11.96 9.90
C ARG A 75 5.06 10.81 8.92
N GLY A 76 4.17 9.84 9.07
CA GLY A 76 4.04 8.71 8.17
C GLY A 76 2.61 8.22 8.07
N GLN A 77 2.30 7.63 6.92
CA GLN A 77 0.99 7.06 6.62
C GLN A 77 1.14 5.74 5.88
N ALA A 78 0.34 4.74 6.25
CA ALA A 78 0.26 3.45 5.56
C ALA A 78 -1.20 2.99 5.46
N MET A 79 -1.63 2.56 4.28
CA MET A 79 -2.99 2.09 4.02
C MET A 79 -2.97 0.66 3.48
N ALA A 80 -3.78 -0.21 4.07
CA ALA A 80 -4.02 -1.56 3.57
C ALA A 80 -5.23 -1.57 2.63
N ILE A 81 -5.09 -2.21 1.48
CA ILE A 81 -6.08 -2.25 0.42
C ILE A 81 -6.16 -3.67 -0.09
N ASP A 82 -7.37 -4.20 -0.18
CA ASP A 82 -7.65 -5.49 -0.79
C ASP A 82 -8.86 -5.35 -1.73
N PRO A 83 -8.67 -5.42 -3.06
CA PRO A 83 -9.76 -5.33 -4.02
C PRO A 83 -10.84 -6.40 -3.83
N SER A 84 -10.48 -7.55 -3.26
CA SER A 84 -11.36 -8.69 -2.99
C SER A 84 -12.40 -8.40 -1.89
N MET A 85 -12.09 -7.42 -1.02
CA MET A 85 -12.84 -7.07 0.19
C MET A 85 -13.78 -5.87 0.01
N ASN A 86 -14.03 -5.45 -1.23
CA ASN A 86 -14.93 -4.33 -1.51
C ASN A 86 -16.38 -4.59 -1.05
N PRO A 87 -17.13 -3.54 -0.66
CA PRO A 87 -16.76 -2.13 -0.66
C PRO A 87 -15.92 -1.74 0.57
N ARG A 88 -14.69 -1.25 0.33
CA ARG A 88 -13.80 -0.63 1.34
C ARG A 88 -13.09 0.56 0.72
N ALA A 89 -12.70 1.54 1.54
CA ALA A 89 -11.96 2.68 1.03
C ALA A 89 -10.64 2.20 0.40
N CYS A 90 -10.26 2.78 -0.73
CA CYS A 90 -8.97 2.57 -1.36
C CYS A 90 -8.19 3.90 -1.44
N TYR A 91 -6.97 3.86 -1.97
CA TYR A 91 -6.14 5.07 -2.08
C TYR A 91 -6.84 6.17 -2.90
N ARG A 92 -7.52 5.80 -4.00
CA ARG A 92 -8.34 6.70 -4.84
C ARG A 92 -9.60 7.24 -4.16
N CYS A 93 -9.99 6.70 -2.99
CA CYS A 93 -11.06 7.28 -2.16
C CYS A 93 -10.55 8.48 -1.36
N LEU A 94 -9.30 8.44 -0.88
CA LEU A 94 -8.70 9.53 -0.10
C LEU A 94 -8.03 10.59 -0.98
N PHE A 95 -7.36 10.15 -2.04
CA PHE A 95 -6.62 11.02 -2.95
C PHE A 95 -7.06 10.74 -4.38
N GLU A 96 -7.74 11.71 -5.01
CA GLU A 96 -8.36 11.46 -6.31
C GLU A 96 -7.36 11.44 -7.47
N ALA A 97 -6.32 12.28 -7.38
CA ALA A 97 -5.23 12.39 -8.33
C ALA A 97 -3.94 12.80 -7.61
N PRO A 98 -2.75 12.56 -8.22
CA PRO A 98 -1.51 13.09 -7.70
C PRO A 98 -1.63 14.62 -7.50
N PRO A 99 -1.20 15.17 -6.35
CA PRO A 99 -1.16 16.61 -6.18
C PRO A 99 -0.21 17.24 -7.21
N PRO A 100 -0.45 18.50 -7.63
CA PRO A 100 0.51 19.27 -8.40
C PRO A 100 1.89 19.26 -7.72
N ARG A 101 2.97 19.21 -8.51
CA ARG A 101 4.35 19.10 -7.97
C ARG A 101 4.70 20.24 -7.03
N GLU A 102 4.10 21.41 -7.25
CA GLU A 102 4.30 22.63 -6.47
C GLU A 102 3.69 22.52 -5.06
N LEU A 103 2.67 21.68 -4.89
CA LEU A 103 1.92 21.51 -3.63
C LEU A 103 2.39 20.30 -2.81
N ALA A 104 3.25 19.46 -3.37
CA ALA A 104 3.81 18.28 -2.71
C ALA A 104 5.35 18.33 -2.77
N PRO A 105 6.00 19.10 -1.86
CA PRO A 105 7.45 19.11 -1.80
C PRO A 105 7.96 17.69 -1.59
N ALA A 106 8.92 17.27 -2.41
CA ALA A 106 9.49 15.93 -2.34
C ALA A 106 10.11 15.67 -0.97
N CYS A 107 10.18 14.40 -0.55
CA CYS A 107 10.91 13.99 0.65
C CYS A 107 12.35 14.54 0.66
N ALA A 108 12.97 14.68 -0.51
CA ALA A 108 14.30 15.26 -0.69
C ALA A 108 14.39 16.76 -0.31
N ALA A 109 13.28 17.51 -0.37
CA ALA A 109 13.25 18.93 -0.01
C ALA A 109 13.02 19.15 1.49
N VAL A 110 12.21 18.30 2.13
CA VAL A 110 11.84 18.44 3.56
C VAL A 110 12.75 17.61 4.47
N GLY A 111 13.27 16.48 3.98
CA GLY A 111 13.97 15.48 4.76
C GLY A 111 13.03 14.46 5.41
N VAL A 112 13.60 13.33 5.82
CA VAL A 112 12.91 12.23 6.51
C VAL A 112 13.77 11.77 7.67
N VAL A 113 13.18 11.66 8.86
CA VAL A 113 13.87 11.09 10.02
C VAL A 113 13.91 9.56 9.86
N GLY A 114 15.10 8.96 9.94
CA GLY A 114 15.28 7.52 9.71
C GLY A 114 14.40 6.63 10.61
N ALA A 115 14.17 7.05 11.87
CA ALA A 115 13.26 6.35 12.78
C ALA A 115 11.80 6.30 12.25
N VAL A 116 11.33 7.37 11.60
CA VAL A 116 9.99 7.45 11.01
C VAL A 116 9.88 6.49 9.83
N ALA A 117 10.91 6.42 8.99
CA ALA A 117 10.98 5.44 7.90
C ALA A 117 11.01 3.99 8.42
N GLY A 118 11.75 3.72 9.51
CA GLY A 118 11.76 2.42 10.17
C GLY A 118 10.39 1.99 10.70
N VAL A 119 9.70 2.90 11.41
CA VAL A 119 8.33 2.66 11.90
C VAL A 119 7.35 2.45 10.74
N LEU A 120 7.47 3.22 9.65
CA LEU A 120 6.64 3.01 8.45
C LEU A 120 6.80 1.58 7.92
N GLY A 121 8.04 1.14 7.70
CA GLY A 121 8.31 -0.20 7.18
C GLY A 121 7.73 -1.30 8.06
N GLN A 122 7.88 -1.18 9.38
CA GLN A 122 7.28 -2.10 10.34
C GLN A 122 5.75 -2.10 10.27
N GLN A 123 5.13 -0.92 10.18
CA GLN A 123 3.68 -0.79 10.09
C GLN A 123 3.14 -1.36 8.77
N MET A 124 3.84 -1.14 7.65
CA MET A 124 3.47 -1.70 6.36
C MET A 124 3.58 -3.23 6.34
N ALA A 125 4.66 -3.78 6.91
CA ALA A 125 4.85 -5.23 7.05
C ALA A 125 3.75 -5.86 7.92
N ALA A 126 3.39 -5.23 9.04
CA ALA A 126 2.31 -5.71 9.90
C ALA A 126 0.95 -5.74 9.18
N LEU A 127 0.65 -4.71 8.39
CA LEU A 127 -0.57 -4.67 7.56
C LEU A 127 -0.56 -5.76 6.48
N ALA A 128 0.57 -5.98 5.82
CA ALA A 128 0.69 -7.00 4.78
C ALA A 128 0.51 -8.41 5.36
N LEU A 129 1.12 -8.69 6.53
CA LEU A 129 0.92 -9.95 7.24
C LEU A 129 -0.54 -10.15 7.66
N ALA A 130 -1.21 -9.10 8.12
CA ALA A 130 -2.63 -9.16 8.46
C ALA A 130 -3.53 -9.38 7.24
N LEU A 131 -3.17 -8.88 6.06
CA LEU A 131 -3.86 -9.20 4.80
C LEU A 131 -3.64 -10.66 4.37
N LEU A 132 -2.45 -11.22 4.61
CA LEU A 132 -2.12 -12.60 4.24
C LEU A 132 -2.72 -13.65 5.18
N GLU A 133 -2.71 -13.37 6.49
CA GLU A 133 -3.06 -14.34 7.54
C GLU A 133 -4.45 -14.12 8.13
N GLY A 134 -5.05 -12.94 7.91
CA GLY A 134 -6.33 -12.56 8.50
C GLY A 134 -7.52 -13.14 7.75
N GLY A 135 -8.56 -13.51 8.50
CA GLY A 135 -9.87 -13.79 7.92
C GLY A 135 -10.59 -12.51 7.47
N PRO A 136 -11.68 -12.61 6.68
CA PRO A 136 -12.41 -11.45 6.18
C PRO A 136 -12.92 -10.48 7.27
N GLU A 137 -13.22 -10.99 8.47
CA GLU A 137 -13.74 -10.20 9.59
C GLU A 137 -12.67 -9.29 10.23
N ASP A 138 -11.42 -9.78 10.30
CA ASP A 138 -10.29 -9.06 10.91
C ASP A 138 -9.39 -8.37 9.89
N SER A 139 -9.79 -8.36 8.61
CA SER A 139 -8.98 -7.80 7.53
C SER A 139 -8.72 -6.29 7.73
N PRO A 140 -7.45 -5.84 7.64
CA PRO A 140 -7.13 -4.42 7.73
C PRO A 140 -7.51 -3.63 6.47
N ALA A 141 -8.07 -4.26 5.44
CA ALA A 141 -8.43 -3.59 4.20
C ALA A 141 -9.30 -2.34 4.46
N GLY A 142 -8.95 -1.23 3.80
CA GLY A 142 -9.57 0.08 3.99
C GLY A 142 -9.10 0.86 5.22
N THR A 143 -8.15 0.32 5.99
CA THR A 143 -7.58 1.01 7.16
C THR A 143 -6.38 1.86 6.75
N LEU A 144 -6.39 3.12 7.17
CA LEU A 144 -5.24 4.03 7.13
C LEU A 144 -4.65 4.16 8.53
N VAL A 145 -3.36 3.88 8.66
CA VAL A 145 -2.57 4.22 9.85
C VAL A 145 -1.86 5.53 9.58
N ASP A 146 -2.05 6.51 10.45
CA ASP A 146 -1.41 7.82 10.44
C ASP A 146 -0.62 8.00 11.72
N PHE A 147 0.62 8.47 11.62
CA PHE A 147 1.44 8.74 12.79
C PHE A 147 2.29 10.00 12.65
N ASP A 148 2.53 10.63 13.80
CA ASP A 148 3.37 11.80 14.01
C ASP A 148 4.25 11.48 15.21
N LEU A 149 5.50 11.06 14.95
CA LEU A 149 6.39 10.57 16.00
C LEU A 149 6.92 11.69 16.89
N LEU A 150 6.98 12.93 16.39
CA LEU A 150 7.38 14.08 17.21
C LEU A 150 6.33 14.37 18.28
N ALA A 151 5.05 14.26 17.92
CA ALA A 151 3.94 14.42 18.86
C ALA A 151 3.56 13.13 19.60
N GLY A 152 4.21 11.99 19.32
CA GLY A 152 3.88 10.69 19.89
C GLY A 152 2.47 10.19 19.53
N ARG A 153 1.90 10.61 18.39
CA ARG A 153 0.53 10.26 17.99
C ARG A 153 0.50 9.16 16.96
N VAL A 154 -0.36 8.17 17.18
CA VAL A 154 -0.70 7.11 16.22
C VAL A 154 -2.21 6.98 16.15
N ARG A 155 -2.76 6.97 14.93
CA ARG A 155 -4.19 6.89 14.67
C ARG A 155 -4.45 5.79 13.65
N ARG A 156 -5.46 4.97 13.91
CA ARG A 156 -6.08 4.11 12.90
C ARG A 156 -7.38 4.75 12.46
N LEU A 157 -7.54 4.90 11.16
CA LEU A 157 -8.68 5.52 10.52
C LEU A 157 -9.29 4.52 9.56
N SER A 158 -10.61 4.47 9.50
CA SER A 158 -11.36 3.65 8.54
C SER A 158 -12.24 4.59 7.70
N PRO A 159 -11.67 5.26 6.69
CA PRO A 159 -12.43 6.17 5.85
C PRO A 159 -13.59 5.46 5.15
N ALA A 160 -14.65 6.20 4.88
CA ALA A 160 -15.73 5.70 4.04
C ALA A 160 -15.25 5.60 2.57
N PRO A 161 -15.68 4.57 1.81
CA PRO A 161 -15.49 4.55 0.36
C PRO A 161 -16.11 5.78 -0.28
N ARG A 162 -15.36 6.47 -1.15
CA ARG A 162 -15.87 7.64 -1.88
C ARG A 162 -16.89 7.21 -2.94
N PRO A 163 -18.09 7.84 -3.01
CA PRO A 163 -19.03 7.60 -4.10
C PRO A 163 -18.38 7.82 -5.48
N GLY A 164 -18.65 6.94 -6.44
CA GLY A 164 -18.08 7.02 -7.80
C GLY A 164 -16.61 6.59 -7.94
N CYS A 165 -15.95 6.15 -6.86
CA CYS A 165 -14.61 5.58 -6.97
C CYS A 165 -14.63 4.23 -7.69
N GLY A 166 -13.64 3.97 -8.55
CA GLY A 166 -13.54 2.73 -9.33
C GLY A 166 -13.34 1.44 -8.50
N CYS A 167 -13.05 1.54 -7.20
CA CYS A 167 -13.06 0.37 -6.31
C CYS A 167 -14.48 -0.16 -6.06
N ASN A 168 -15.51 0.70 -6.14
CA ASN A 168 -16.90 0.30 -5.89
C ASN A 168 -17.48 -0.53 -7.05
N GLN A 169 -16.76 -0.62 -8.17
CA GLN A 169 -17.16 -1.39 -9.35
C GLN A 169 -16.63 -2.84 -9.32
N ILE A 170 -15.78 -3.18 -8.34
CA ILE A 170 -15.23 -4.53 -8.18
C ILE A 170 -16.11 -5.28 -7.18
N PRO A 171 -16.78 -6.38 -7.59
CA PRO A 171 -17.56 -7.19 -6.66
C PRO A 171 -16.66 -7.82 -5.61
N ARG A 172 -17.20 -8.02 -4.41
CA ARG A 172 -16.54 -8.83 -3.38
C ARG A 172 -16.38 -10.25 -3.91
N SER A 173 -15.19 -10.83 -3.80
CA SER A 173 -15.02 -12.27 -4.01
C SER A 173 -15.60 -13.00 -2.80
N THR A 174 -16.60 -13.85 -3.05
CA THR A 174 -17.24 -14.73 -2.05
C THR A 174 -16.28 -15.79 -1.54
#